data_AF-A0A6A1Z8Q9-F1
#
_entry.id   AF-A0A6A1Z8Q9-F1
#
_cell.length_a   1.000
_cell.length_b   1.000
_cell.length_c   1.000
_cell.angle_alpha   90.00
_cell.angle_beta   90.00
_cell.angle_gamma   90.00
#
_symmetry.space_group_name_H-M   'P 1'
#
loop_
_entity.id
_entity.type
_entity.pdbx_description
1 polymer ?
#
loop_
_entity_poly.entity_id
_entity_poly.type
_entity_poly.pdbx_seq_one_letter_code
_entity_poly.pdbx_strand_id
1 'polypeptide(L)'
;MLDHLIFNKLKWFSIADNADSVTVNGKDYEAVPQQVKIPKNTKINLFNSFGSMDTRSERYAASDTVLNCIGVIGENYCCSGEIELNRYGEPDEYGSYGTKSTIDLSGSKNKWVNENYSICVIPKSQVQVVKWGG
;
A
#
# COMPACT_ATOMS: atom_id res chain seq x y z
N MET A 1 -43.19 22.90 29.15
CA MET A 1 -43.14 22.10 27.92
C MET A 1 -41.90 22.56 27.18
N LEU A 2 -40.90 21.69 27.13
CA LEU A 2 -39.52 21.98 26.75
C LEU A 2 -39.43 22.05 25.22
N ASP A 3 -40.02 23.10 24.65
CA ASP A 3 -40.04 23.30 23.22
C ASP A 3 -38.69 23.86 22.76
N HIS A 4 -38.08 23.10 21.85
CA HIS A 4 -36.89 23.46 21.07
C HIS A 4 -35.55 23.39 21.80
N LEU A 5 -35.25 22.24 22.42
CA LEU A 5 -33.90 21.67 22.26
C LEU A 5 -33.72 21.37 20.76
N ILE A 6 -33.36 22.41 20.01
CA ILE A 6 -32.64 22.24 18.75
C ILE A 6 -31.41 21.45 19.17
N PHE A 7 -31.49 20.14 18.97
CA PHE A 7 -30.33 19.26 18.97
C PHE A 7 -29.42 19.86 17.92
N ASN A 8 -28.54 20.73 18.39
CA ASN A 8 -27.38 21.16 17.69
C ASN A 8 -26.62 19.83 17.51
N LYS A 9 -26.89 19.16 16.39
CA LYS A 9 -25.98 18.22 15.73
C LYS A 9 -24.74 19.05 15.36
N LEU A 10 -24.09 19.65 16.36
CA LEU A 10 -22.67 19.88 16.38
C LEU A 10 -22.12 18.48 16.21
N LYS A 11 -21.92 18.12 14.94
CA LYS A 11 -21.28 16.89 14.50
C LYS A 11 -20.11 16.70 15.47
N TRP A 12 -20.18 15.69 16.34
CA TRP A 12 -19.21 15.49 17.43
C TRP A 12 -17.77 15.27 16.92
N PHE A 13 -17.59 15.29 15.60
CA PHE A 13 -16.35 15.34 14.87
C PHE A 13 -16.70 16.01 13.53
N SER A 14 -16.17 17.21 13.28
CA SER A 14 -16.22 17.82 11.94
C SER A 14 -15.09 17.22 11.12
N ILE A 15 -15.27 15.97 10.70
CA ILE A 15 -14.40 15.37 9.68
C ILE A 15 -14.86 15.99 8.36
N ALA A 16 -13.96 16.67 7.64
CA ALA A 16 -14.28 17.09 6.28
C ALA A 16 -14.58 15.83 5.46
N ASP A 17 -15.59 15.87 4.59
CA ASP A 17 -16.06 14.69 3.86
C ASP A 17 -14.98 14.04 2.95
N ASN A 18 -13.82 14.69 2.81
CA ASN A 18 -12.64 14.29 2.05
C ASN A 18 -11.34 14.24 2.90
N ALA A 19 -11.43 14.14 4.22
CA ALA A 19 -10.25 14.04 5.08
C ALA A 19 -9.74 12.61 5.14
N ASP A 20 -8.59 12.35 4.50
CA ASP A 20 -7.86 11.07 4.57
C ASP A 20 -7.13 10.88 5.92
N SER A 21 -7.11 11.92 6.76
CA SER A 21 -6.59 11.87 8.13
C SER A 21 -7.35 12.83 9.06
N VAL A 22 -7.51 12.46 10.33
CA VAL A 22 -8.09 13.30 11.37
C VAL A 22 -7.37 13.11 12.70
N THR A 23 -7.11 14.21 13.42
CA THR A 23 -6.64 14.15 14.81
C THR A 23 -7.83 14.24 15.77
N VAL A 24 -8.04 13.23 16.61
CA VAL A 24 -9.09 13.20 17.64
C VAL A 24 -8.45 12.84 18.98
N ASN A 25 -8.69 13.65 20.02
CA ASN A 25 -8.16 13.45 21.36
C ASN A 25 -6.62 13.27 21.41
N GLY A 26 -5.90 14.03 20.58
CA GLY A 26 -4.44 13.96 20.48
C GLY A 26 -3.91 12.69 19.81
N LYS A 27 -4.78 11.92 19.15
CA LYS A 27 -4.41 10.76 18.34
C LYS A 27 -4.71 11.03 16.88
N ASP A 28 -3.76 10.69 16.03
CA ASP A 28 -3.91 10.78 14.58
C ASP A 28 -4.50 9.49 14.03
N TYR A 29 -5.57 9.63 13.28
CA TYR A 29 -6.24 8.55 12.56
C TYR A 29 -6.07 8.82 11.08
N GLU A 30 -5.61 7.82 10.33
CA GLU A 30 -5.46 7.89 8.88
C GLU A 30 -6.33 6.81 8.24
N ALA A 31 -7.05 7.19 7.18
CA ALA A 31 -7.76 6.25 6.33
C ALA A 31 -6.73 5.46 5.51
N VAL A 32 -6.78 4.12 5.63
CA VAL A 32 -5.96 3.24 4.81
C VAL A 32 -6.82 2.74 3.65
N PRO A 33 -6.42 2.94 2.39
CA PRO A 33 -7.17 2.39 1.26
C PRO A 33 -7.13 0.87 1.32
N GLN A 34 -8.15 0.20 0.77
CA GLN A 34 -8.12 -1.25 0.58
C GLN A 34 -7.24 -1.64 -0.60
N GLN A 35 -7.20 -0.81 -1.64
CA GLN A 35 -6.47 -1.11 -2.88
C GLN A 35 -5.84 0.13 -3.49
N VAL A 36 -4.64 -0.06 -4.01
CA VAL A 36 -3.87 0.97 -4.74
C VAL A 36 -3.42 0.41 -6.08
N LYS A 37 -3.48 1.25 -7.11
CA LYS A 37 -2.93 0.99 -8.44
C LYS A 37 -1.51 1.49 -8.47
N ILE A 38 -0.61 0.60 -8.84
CA ILE A 38 0.81 0.85 -9.05
C ILE A 38 1.02 0.96 -10.56
N PRO A 39 1.40 2.13 -11.08
CA PRO A 39 1.75 2.27 -12.48
C PRO A 39 2.96 1.41 -12.86
N LYS A 40 3.02 1.00 -14.13
CA LYS A 40 4.24 0.43 -14.73
C LYS A 40 5.43 1.35 -14.45
N ASN A 41 6.61 0.74 -14.28
CA ASN A 41 7.88 1.40 -14.01
C ASN A 41 7.95 2.10 -12.64
N THR A 42 6.99 1.86 -11.75
CA THR A 42 7.08 2.34 -10.38
C THR A 42 8.17 1.60 -9.63
N LYS A 43 9.04 2.35 -8.95
CA LYS A 43 10.08 1.80 -8.08
C LYS A 43 9.44 1.30 -6.79
N ILE A 44 9.70 0.04 -6.46
CA ILE A 44 9.15 -0.59 -5.26
C ILE A 44 10.26 -1.15 -4.37
N ASN A 45 10.02 -1.09 -3.06
CA ASN A 45 10.89 -1.70 -2.08
C ASN A 45 10.27 -3.01 -1.62
N LEU A 46 11.05 -4.09 -1.67
CA LEU A 46 10.58 -5.41 -1.31
C LEU A 46 11.39 -5.97 -0.15
N PHE A 47 10.69 -6.54 0.82
CA PHE A 47 11.27 -7.16 2.00
C PHE A 47 10.97 -8.67 2.01
N ASN A 48 12.00 -9.50 2.15
CA ASN A 48 11.89 -10.96 2.06
C ASN A 48 11.54 -11.67 3.39
N SER A 49 11.68 -10.97 4.53
CA SER A 49 11.41 -11.53 5.85
C SER A 49 11.24 -10.41 6.87
N PHE A 50 10.24 -10.55 7.75
CA PHE A 50 10.06 -9.68 8.92
C PHE A 50 11.09 -9.92 10.03
N GLY A 51 11.55 -11.16 10.17
CA GLY A 51 12.41 -11.56 11.29
C GLY A 51 13.84 -11.05 11.16
N SER A 52 14.29 -10.80 9.93
CA SER A 52 15.66 -10.35 9.67
C SER A 52 15.75 -9.02 8.93
N MET A 53 14.66 -8.57 8.28
CA MET A 53 14.67 -7.39 7.39
C MET A 53 15.86 -7.39 6.40
N ASP A 54 16.42 -8.57 6.08
CA ASP A 54 17.80 -8.71 5.58
C ASP A 54 18.01 -8.14 4.18
N THR A 55 16.98 -8.11 3.34
CA THR A 55 17.15 -7.81 1.91
C THR A 55 16.05 -6.90 1.40
N ARG A 56 16.40 -5.62 1.30
CA ARG A 56 15.70 -4.64 0.46
C ARG A 56 16.09 -4.91 -0.98
N SER A 57 15.21 -5.55 -1.75
CA SER A 57 15.35 -5.57 -3.20
C SER A 57 14.58 -4.37 -3.74
N GLU A 58 15.29 -3.46 -4.40
CA GLU A 58 14.64 -2.43 -5.21
C GLU A 58 14.35 -3.03 -6.58
N ARG A 59 13.08 -2.97 -6.99
CA ARG A 59 12.58 -3.49 -8.27
C ARG A 59 11.65 -2.46 -8.90
N TYR A 60 11.33 -2.67 -10.16
CA TYR A 60 10.36 -1.86 -10.89
C TYR A 60 9.17 -2.73 -11.28
N ALA A 61 7.95 -2.18 -11.16
CA ALA A 61 6.76 -2.83 -11.67
C ALA A 61 6.85 -2.96 -13.20
N ALA A 62 6.72 -4.18 -13.73
CA ALA A 62 6.81 -4.44 -15.16
C ALA A 62 5.54 -4.01 -15.91
N SER A 63 4.43 -3.91 -15.20
CA SER A 63 3.10 -3.58 -15.71
C SER A 63 2.29 -2.81 -14.66
N ASP A 64 1.23 -2.13 -15.11
CA ASP A 64 0.23 -1.57 -14.20
C ASP A 64 -0.41 -2.71 -13.40
N THR A 65 -0.38 -2.64 -12.07
CA THR A 65 -1.02 -3.65 -11.20
C THR A 65 -1.83 -3.00 -10.10
N VAL A 66 -2.82 -3.73 -9.59
CA VAL A 66 -3.56 -3.35 -8.38
C VAL A 66 -3.15 -4.28 -7.25
N LEU A 67 -2.68 -3.70 -6.14
CA LEU A 67 -2.36 -4.44 -4.93
C LEU A 67 -3.33 -4.06 -3.81
N ASN A 68 -3.47 -4.98 -2.85
CA ASN A 68 -4.16 -4.72 -1.62
C ASN A 68 -3.26 -3.87 -0.72
N CYS A 69 -3.77 -2.76 -0.20
CA CYS A 69 -3.06 -1.99 0.80
C CYS A 69 -3.46 -2.51 2.18
N ILE A 70 -2.46 -2.87 2.97
CA ILE A 70 -2.59 -3.54 4.28
C ILE A 70 -2.16 -2.63 5.43
N GLY A 71 -1.63 -1.45 5.13
CA GLY A 71 -1.16 -0.51 6.12
C GLY A 71 -0.38 0.65 5.53
N VAL A 72 -0.01 1.57 6.41
CA VAL A 72 0.78 2.77 6.10
C VAL A 72 1.97 2.84 7.05
N ILE A 73 3.13 3.19 6.52
CA ILE A 73 4.33 3.52 7.30
C ILE A 73 4.87 4.86 6.78
N GLY A 74 4.62 5.93 7.53
CA GLY A 74 4.94 7.29 7.11
C GLY A 74 4.29 7.64 5.77
N GLU A 75 5.10 8.07 4.80
CA GLU A 75 4.65 8.44 3.45
C GLU A 75 4.55 7.24 2.48
N ASN A 76 4.46 6.01 2.99
CA ASN A 76 4.45 4.81 2.16
C ASN A 76 3.27 3.91 2.49
N TYR A 77 2.70 3.30 1.45
CA TYR A 77 1.78 2.18 1.59
C TYR A 77 2.53 0.86 1.68
N CYS A 78 2.06 -0.01 2.57
CA CYS A 78 2.44 -1.42 2.60
C CYS A 78 1.38 -2.20 1.84
N CYS A 79 1.82 -3.01 0.86
CA CYS A 79 0.95 -3.71 -0.06
C CYS A 79 1.21 -5.21 -0.09
N SER A 80 0.16 -5.98 -0.41
CA SER A 80 0.20 -7.43 -0.65
C SER A 80 -0.57 -7.80 -1.93
N GLY A 81 -0.30 -8.99 -2.45
CA GLY A 81 -0.91 -9.51 -3.69
C GLY A 81 0.12 -9.91 -4.74
N GLU A 82 -0.34 -10.13 -5.97
CA GLU A 82 0.51 -10.52 -7.09
C GLU A 82 0.95 -9.30 -7.90
N ILE A 83 2.24 -9.26 -8.23
CA ILE A 83 2.85 -8.21 -9.04
C ILE A 83 3.84 -8.82 -10.03
N GLU A 84 3.97 -8.20 -11.20
CA GLU A 84 5.03 -8.52 -12.14
C GLU A 84 6.17 -7.51 -11.98
N LEU A 85 7.39 -8.03 -11.79
CA LEU A 85 8.59 -7.24 -11.50
C LEU A 85 9.62 -7.38 -12.60
N ASN A 86 10.28 -6.28 -12.94
CA ASN A 86 11.46 -6.33 -13.80
C ASN A 86 12.56 -7.11 -13.09
N ARG A 87 13.04 -8.17 -13.73
CA ARG A 87 14.03 -9.08 -13.11
C ARG A 87 15.37 -8.40 -12.84
N TYR A 88 15.79 -7.50 -13.73
CA TYR A 88 17.05 -6.77 -13.66
C TYR A 88 16.88 -5.32 -14.11
N GLY A 89 17.68 -4.45 -13.51
CA GLY A 89 17.90 -3.10 -14.01
C GLY A 89 16.72 -2.15 -13.83
N GLU A 90 16.91 -0.96 -14.38
CA GLU A 90 15.85 0.03 -14.56
C GLU A 90 14.89 -0.38 -15.68
N PRO A 91 13.73 0.29 -15.81
CA PRO A 91 12.89 0.14 -16.99
C PRO A 91 13.69 0.34 -18.28
N ASP A 92 13.38 -0.47 -19.29
CA ASP A 92 13.98 -0.39 -20.63
C ASP A 92 15.49 -0.75 -20.71
N GLU A 93 16.10 -1.23 -19.63
CA GLU A 93 17.43 -1.85 -19.67
C GLU A 93 17.41 -3.30 -20.20
N TYR A 94 18.54 -3.76 -20.74
CA TYR A 94 18.69 -5.14 -21.20
C TYR A 94 18.50 -6.13 -20.04
N GLY A 95 17.49 -7.01 -20.14
CA GLY A 95 17.13 -7.94 -19.07
C GLY A 95 15.95 -7.50 -18.19
N SER A 96 15.30 -6.37 -18.52
CA SER A 96 14.09 -5.87 -17.87
C SER A 96 12.82 -6.59 -18.36
N TYR A 97 12.78 -7.92 -18.20
CA TYR A 97 11.56 -8.71 -18.45
C TYR A 97 10.83 -8.98 -17.13
N GLY A 98 9.50 -9.02 -17.24
CA GLY A 98 8.60 -9.25 -16.11
C GLY A 98 8.71 -10.67 -15.55
N THR A 99 8.84 -10.75 -14.23
CA THR A 99 8.76 -12.00 -13.46
C THR A 99 7.60 -11.85 -12.49
N LYS A 100 6.67 -12.81 -12.49
CA LYS A 100 5.58 -12.82 -11.51
C LYS A 100 6.16 -13.04 -10.11
N SER A 101 5.66 -12.29 -9.15
CA SER A 101 6.05 -12.34 -7.76
C SER A 101 4.82 -12.23 -6.88
N THR A 102 4.83 -12.96 -5.77
CA THR A 102 3.76 -12.92 -4.79
C THR A 102 4.26 -12.22 -3.55
N ILE A 103 3.49 -11.24 -3.08
CA ILE A 103 3.71 -10.54 -1.83
C ILE A 103 2.70 -11.07 -0.82
N ASP A 104 3.17 -11.92 0.09
CA ASP A 104 2.38 -12.55 1.15
C ASP A 104 3.07 -12.33 2.50
N LEU A 105 2.30 -11.86 3.46
CA LEU A 105 2.69 -11.64 4.85
C LEU A 105 3.25 -12.90 5.54
N SER A 106 2.97 -14.09 5.00
CA SER A 106 3.52 -15.34 5.52
C SER A 106 5.05 -15.49 5.32
N GLY A 107 5.66 -14.74 4.39
CA GLY A 107 7.09 -14.84 4.07
C GLY A 107 7.53 -16.26 3.64
N SER A 108 6.59 -17.14 3.34
CA SER A 108 6.87 -18.55 3.06
C SER A 108 7.35 -18.71 1.62
N LYS A 109 8.56 -19.25 1.45
CA LYS A 109 9.05 -19.73 0.15
C LYS A 109 8.28 -20.99 -0.23
N ASN A 110 7.10 -20.85 -0.81
CA ASN A 110 6.40 -22.02 -1.33
C ASN A 110 7.18 -22.56 -2.53
N LYS A 111 7.51 -23.86 -2.46
CA LYS A 111 8.79 -24.42 -2.93
C LYS A 111 8.98 -24.53 -4.44
N TRP A 112 8.08 -24.02 -5.28
CA TRP A 112 8.10 -24.32 -6.72
C TRP A 112 7.58 -23.23 -7.67
N VAL A 113 7.33 -21.99 -7.22
CA VAL A 113 6.99 -20.90 -8.13
C VAL A 113 7.34 -19.54 -7.54
N ASN A 114 8.02 -18.72 -8.34
CA ASN A 114 8.14 -17.27 -8.24
C ASN A 114 8.85 -16.69 -6.99
N GLU A 115 9.47 -15.51 -7.15
CA GLU A 115 10.08 -14.78 -6.03
C GLU A 115 8.98 -14.39 -5.03
N ASN A 116 9.17 -14.75 -3.75
CA ASN A 116 8.20 -14.50 -2.67
C ASN A 116 8.74 -13.40 -1.75
N TYR A 117 7.94 -12.35 -1.57
CA TYR A 117 8.26 -11.20 -0.73
C TYR A 117 7.25 -11.13 0.43
N SER A 118 7.70 -10.72 1.61
CA SER A 118 6.83 -10.51 2.78
C SER A 118 6.04 -9.22 2.69
N ILE A 119 6.67 -8.12 2.24
CA ILE A 119 6.02 -6.82 2.09
C ILE A 119 6.57 -6.09 0.87
N CYS A 120 5.66 -5.41 0.17
CA CYS A 120 5.97 -4.35 -0.78
C CYS A 120 5.67 -2.98 -0.15
N VAL A 121 6.66 -2.09 -0.18
CA VAL A 121 6.54 -0.71 0.35
C VAL A 121 6.74 0.28 -0.79
N ILE A 122 5.75 1.15 -0.98
CA ILE A 122 5.69 2.07 -2.13
C ILE A 122 5.29 3.47 -1.64
N PRO A 123 5.95 4.54 -2.10
CA PRO A 123 5.56 5.90 -1.76
C PRO A 123 4.12 6.20 -2.17
N LYS A 124 3.36 6.87 -1.30
CA LYS A 124 1.98 7.31 -1.57
C LYS A 124 1.88 8.14 -2.84
N SER A 125 2.89 8.97 -3.11
CA SER A 125 2.97 9.84 -4.29
C SER A 125 3.13 9.12 -5.63
N GLN A 126 3.44 7.82 -5.61
CA GLN A 126 3.67 7.02 -6.82
C GLN A 126 2.50 6.10 -7.17
N VAL A 127 1.44 6.07 -6.36
CA VAL A 127 0.29 5.20 -6.57
C VAL A 127 -1.00 5.99 -6.69
N GLN A 128 -2.02 5.33 -7.22
CA GLN A 128 -3.38 5.86 -7.27
C GLN A 128 -4.28 5.04 -6.36
N VAL A 129 -5.02 5.67 -5.46
CA VAL A 129 -6.02 4.96 -4.65
C VAL A 129 -7.15 4.48 -5.55
N VAL A 130 -7.44 3.17 -5.51
CA VAL A 130 -8.51 2.54 -6.30
C VAL A 130 -9.76 2.38 -5.46
N LYS A 131 -9.59 2.01 -4.18
CA LYS A 131 -10.70 1.72 -3.27
C LYS A 131 -10.34 2.11 -1.85
N TRP A 132 -11.15 2.98 -1.25
CA TRP A 132 -11.06 3.31 0.18
C TRP A 132 -11.73 2.24 1.05
N GLY A 133 -11.25 2.08 2.28
CA GLY A 133 -11.92 1.25 3.29
C GLY A 133 -13.21 1.92 3.78
N GLY A 134 -14.28 1.13 3.89
CA GLY A 134 -15.58 1.53 4.43
C GLY A 134 -16.08 0.52 5.45
#